data_AF-A0A8H2WTQ7-F1
#
_entry.id   AF-A0A8H2WTQ7-F1
#
_cell.length_a   1.000
_cell.length_b   1.000
_cell.length_c   1.000
_cell.angle_alpha   90.00
_cell.angle_beta   90.00
_cell.angle_gamma   90.00
#
_symmetry.space_group_name_H-M   'P 1'
#
loop_
_entity.id
_entity.type
_entity.pdbx_description
1 polymer ?
#
loop_
_entity_poly.entity_id
_entity_poly.type
_entity_poly.pdbx_seq_one_letter_code
_entity_poly.pdbx_strand_id
1 'polypeptide(L)'
;MPAAKKTTKRTRGKNATRANARSSKLKTRSSDYQYDDCPDQAGSEGEASVSSDINEGDLELFRAAFASVKSKNTKKKNDEFLKKNQALVDEARKQAEAMELAGLAHIEQLMRGFETISQPSTNDDISKFADLVGNRSASSRELFETSKLSLEELKADYDKAFQDAEDEGKLRCHFRASQS
;
A
#
# COMPACT_ATOMS: atom_id res chain seq x y z
N MET A 1 -22.59 20.35 -54.85
CA MET A 1 -23.55 19.23 -54.83
C MET A 1 -22.79 17.95 -55.18
N PRO A 2 -22.98 16.78 -54.54
CA PRO A 2 -23.91 16.32 -53.49
C PRO A 2 -23.17 15.94 -52.17
N ALA A 3 -23.69 15.76 -50.96
CA ALA A 3 -24.97 15.38 -50.34
C ALA A 3 -24.94 13.96 -49.70
N ALA A 4 -25.26 13.97 -48.39
CA ALA A 4 -25.94 12.95 -47.58
C ALA A 4 -25.18 11.69 -47.09
N LYS A 5 -25.21 11.50 -45.77
CA LYS A 5 -25.92 10.37 -45.12
C LYS A 5 -26.37 10.77 -43.71
N LYS A 6 -27.68 10.69 -43.48
CA LYS A 6 -28.40 10.88 -42.21
C LYS A 6 -28.40 9.56 -41.44
N THR A 7 -28.36 9.58 -40.10
CA THR A 7 -29.23 8.73 -39.27
C THR A 7 -29.31 9.24 -37.82
N THR A 8 -30.52 9.11 -37.30
CA THR A 8 -31.14 9.80 -36.18
C THR A 8 -31.05 8.96 -34.91
N LYS A 9 -30.66 9.51 -33.76
CA LYS A 9 -30.86 8.85 -32.44
C LYS A 9 -32.03 9.49 -31.70
N ARG A 10 -33.22 8.91 -31.88
CA ARG A 10 -34.36 8.88 -30.93
C ARG A 10 -34.06 7.74 -29.93
N THR A 11 -34.47 7.68 -28.67
CA THR A 11 -35.43 8.45 -27.86
C THR A 11 -35.18 8.11 -26.38
N ARG A 12 -35.34 9.14 -25.56
CA ARG A 12 -35.65 9.18 -24.13
C ARG A 12 -36.80 8.23 -23.75
N GLY A 13 -36.68 7.53 -22.62
CA GLY A 13 -37.80 6.81 -21.99
C GLY A 13 -37.37 5.77 -20.96
N LYS A 14 -37.14 6.17 -19.70
CA LYS A 14 -37.31 5.27 -18.55
C LYS A 14 -38.27 5.96 -17.59
N ASN A 15 -39.49 5.46 -17.59
CA ASN A 15 -40.58 5.94 -16.77
C ASN A 15 -40.34 5.54 -15.30
N ALA A 16 -40.72 6.44 -14.42
CA ALA A 16 -40.76 6.26 -12.99
C ALA A 16 -41.75 5.16 -12.57
N THR A 17 -41.45 4.43 -11.51
CA THR A 17 -42.48 4.07 -10.52
C THR A 17 -41.85 4.01 -9.14
N ARG A 18 -42.20 5.01 -8.34
CA ARG A 18 -42.01 5.07 -6.89
C ARG A 18 -43.02 4.10 -6.27
N ALA A 19 -42.57 3.21 -5.39
CA ALA A 19 -43.42 2.59 -4.38
C ALA A 19 -42.65 2.56 -3.05
N ASN A 20 -42.97 3.54 -2.20
CA ASN A 20 -42.75 3.46 -0.76
C ASN A 20 -43.57 2.29 -0.20
N ALA A 21 -43.02 1.51 0.73
CA ALA A 21 -43.54 1.47 2.11
C ALA A 21 -43.06 0.24 2.90
N ARG A 22 -42.65 0.54 4.14
CA ARG A 22 -42.73 -0.26 5.37
C ARG A 22 -41.61 -1.27 5.65
N SER A 23 -40.65 -0.77 6.42
CA SER A 23 -39.94 -1.55 7.43
C SER A 23 -40.92 -2.30 8.33
N SER A 24 -40.73 -3.60 8.47
CA SER A 24 -41.11 -4.34 9.66
C SER A 24 -39.83 -4.93 10.25
N LYS A 25 -39.46 -4.40 11.42
CA LYS A 25 -38.38 -4.92 12.27
C LYS A 25 -38.81 -6.30 12.76
N LEU A 26 -38.14 -7.37 12.35
CA LEU A 26 -38.21 -8.66 13.03
C LEU A 26 -36.91 -8.85 13.81
N LYS A 27 -37.07 -8.80 15.13
CA LYS A 27 -36.04 -8.95 16.15
C LYS A 27 -35.37 -10.33 16.04
N THR A 28 -34.06 -10.31 16.16
CA THR A 28 -33.17 -11.44 16.46
C THR A 28 -33.70 -12.26 17.63
N ARG A 29 -33.70 -13.59 17.48
CA ARG A 29 -33.67 -14.55 18.60
C ARG A 29 -32.56 -15.56 18.30
N SER A 30 -31.55 -15.58 19.18
CA SER A 30 -30.43 -16.53 19.20
C SER A 30 -30.72 -17.65 20.20
N SER A 31 -30.44 -18.90 19.83
CA SER A 31 -29.78 -19.94 20.63
C SER A 31 -30.00 -21.28 19.93
N ASP A 32 -28.98 -21.91 19.35
CA ASP A 32 -27.95 -22.75 20.01
C ASP A 32 -28.46 -24.17 20.34
N TYR A 33 -27.76 -25.15 19.75
CA TYR A 33 -27.66 -26.60 20.04
C TYR A 33 -28.63 -27.61 19.40
N GLN A 34 -28.01 -28.38 18.49
CA GLN A 34 -28.02 -29.85 18.35
C GLN A 34 -29.34 -30.58 18.05
N TYR A 35 -29.43 -31.02 16.79
CA TYR A 35 -30.24 -32.17 16.37
C TYR A 35 -29.38 -33.44 16.53
N ASP A 36 -29.78 -34.32 17.44
CA ASP A 36 -29.40 -35.73 17.44
C ASP A 36 -30.65 -36.58 17.12
N ASP A 37 -30.48 -37.43 16.11
CA ASP A 37 -31.12 -38.72 15.77
C ASP A 37 -32.64 -39.00 15.96
N CYS A 38 -33.27 -39.36 14.82
CA CYS A 38 -34.48 -40.18 14.63
C CYS A 38 -34.31 -41.62 15.23
N PRO A 39 -35.32 -42.53 15.30
CA PRO A 39 -36.57 -42.62 14.51
C PRO A 39 -37.83 -43.22 15.21
N ASP A 40 -38.88 -43.39 14.40
CA ASP A 40 -40.03 -44.32 14.51
C ASP A 40 -41.09 -44.14 15.61
N GLN A 41 -42.27 -43.68 15.18
CA GLN A 41 -43.47 -44.48 15.41
C GLN A 41 -44.50 -44.30 14.29
N ALA A 42 -44.67 -45.40 13.56
CA ALA A 42 -45.73 -45.65 12.62
C ALA A 42 -47.10 -45.70 13.31
N GLY A 43 -48.14 -45.37 12.53
CA GLY A 43 -49.48 -45.94 12.71
C GLY A 43 -50.41 -45.14 13.60
N SER A 44 -51.24 -44.29 12.99
CA SER A 44 -52.64 -44.22 13.40
C SER A 44 -53.48 -43.77 12.21
N GLU A 45 -54.29 -44.71 11.78
CA GLU A 45 -55.16 -44.67 10.62
C GLU A 45 -56.33 -43.75 10.95
N GLY A 46 -56.33 -42.56 10.36
CA GLY A 46 -57.50 -41.70 10.32
C GLY A 46 -58.38 -42.15 9.16
N GLU A 47 -59.27 -43.10 9.42
CA GLU A 47 -60.40 -43.43 8.56
C GLU A 47 -61.19 -42.15 8.24
N ALA A 48 -60.92 -41.56 7.08
CA ALA A 48 -61.83 -40.63 6.44
C ALA A 48 -62.49 -41.40 5.30
N SER A 49 -63.65 -41.98 5.60
CA SER A 49 -64.59 -42.50 4.62
C SER A 49 -65.08 -41.37 3.72
N VAL A 50 -64.25 -40.99 2.74
CA VAL A 50 -64.64 -40.17 1.61
C VAL A 50 -65.17 -41.15 0.56
N SER A 51 -66.48 -41.32 0.55
CA SER A 51 -67.22 -41.81 -0.61
C SER A 51 -66.92 -40.90 -1.80
N SER A 52 -65.92 -41.23 -2.60
CA SER A 52 -65.78 -40.67 -3.93
C SER A 52 -65.17 -41.70 -4.85
N ASP A 53 -65.85 -41.84 -5.98
CA ASP A 53 -65.53 -42.52 -7.23
C ASP A 53 -64.16 -42.08 -7.79
N ILE A 54 -63.07 -42.28 -7.04
CA ILE A 54 -61.72 -41.97 -7.50
C ILE A 54 -61.31 -43.13 -8.40
N ASN A 55 -61.48 -42.92 -9.70
CA ASN A 55 -60.99 -43.79 -10.74
C ASN A 55 -59.50 -44.11 -10.49
N GLU A 56 -59.10 -45.38 -10.53
CA GLU A 56 -57.69 -45.80 -10.36
C GLU A 56 -56.77 -45.04 -11.35
N GLY A 57 -57.30 -44.70 -12.53
CA GLY A 57 -56.63 -43.85 -13.51
C GLY A 57 -56.32 -42.43 -13.03
N ASP A 58 -57.17 -41.84 -12.18
CA ASP A 58 -56.92 -40.51 -11.61
C ASP A 58 -55.84 -40.57 -10.53
N LEU A 59 -55.83 -41.63 -9.72
CA LEU A 59 -54.77 -41.92 -8.75
C LEU A 59 -53.42 -42.15 -9.44
N GLU A 60 -53.42 -42.89 -10.55
CA GLU A 60 -52.23 -43.08 -11.38
C GLU A 60 -51.79 -41.79 -12.08
N LEU A 61 -52.73 -40.93 -12.50
CA LEU A 61 -52.43 -39.62 -13.07
C LEU A 61 -51.76 -38.71 -12.03
N PHE A 62 -52.21 -38.73 -10.78
CA PHE A 62 -51.56 -38.05 -9.67
C PHE A 62 -50.16 -38.62 -9.40
N ARG A 63 -49.99 -39.95 -9.35
CA ARG A 63 -48.66 -40.58 -9.17
C ARG A 63 -47.71 -40.23 -10.32
N ALA A 64 -48.18 -40.25 -11.57
CA ALA A 64 -47.40 -39.88 -12.75
C ALA A 64 -47.06 -38.39 -12.78
N ALA A 65 -47.99 -37.51 -12.40
CA ALA A 65 -47.74 -36.08 -12.27
C ALA A 65 -46.66 -35.77 -11.22
N PHE A 66 -46.73 -36.41 -10.04
CA PHE A 66 -45.69 -36.25 -9.01
C PHE A 66 -44.34 -36.83 -9.43
N ALA A 67 -44.31 -37.98 -10.10
CA ALA A 67 -43.08 -38.54 -10.66
C ALA A 67 -42.49 -37.63 -11.77
N SER A 68 -43.35 -36.99 -12.56
CA SER A 68 -42.98 -36.02 -13.61
C SER A 68 -42.49 -34.68 -13.04
N VAL A 69 -42.94 -34.25 -11.86
CA VAL A 69 -42.39 -33.06 -11.18
C VAL A 69 -40.95 -33.30 -10.68
N LYS A 70 -40.59 -34.54 -10.35
CA LYS A 70 -39.19 -34.99 -10.17
C LYS A 70 -38.46 -35.29 -11.49
N SER A 71 -38.91 -34.66 -12.59
CA SER A 71 -38.37 -34.81 -13.93
C SER A 71 -36.86 -34.55 -13.99
N LYS A 72 -36.19 -35.29 -14.88
CA LYS A 72 -34.77 -35.17 -15.25
C LYS A 72 -34.30 -33.72 -15.48
N ASN A 73 -35.21 -32.79 -15.77
CA ASN A 73 -34.94 -31.36 -15.91
C ASN A 73 -34.59 -30.66 -14.57
N THR A 74 -35.22 -31.05 -13.45
CA THR A 74 -34.87 -30.51 -12.12
C THR A 74 -33.53 -31.03 -11.62
N LYS A 75 -33.23 -32.32 -11.88
CA LYS A 75 -31.91 -32.91 -11.59
C LYS A 75 -30.79 -32.24 -12.40
N LYS A 76 -30.98 -32.06 -13.72
CA LYS A 76 -30.00 -31.34 -14.57
C LYS A 76 -29.78 -29.90 -14.13
N LYS A 77 -30.84 -29.17 -13.75
CA LYS A 77 -30.71 -27.80 -13.23
C LYS A 77 -29.97 -27.75 -11.90
N ASN A 78 -30.16 -28.75 -11.03
CA ASN A 78 -29.42 -28.88 -9.78
C ASN A 78 -27.93 -29.19 -10.04
N ASP A 79 -27.63 -30.11 -10.94
CA ASP A 79 -26.25 -30.43 -11.34
C ASP A 79 -25.52 -29.20 -11.92
N GLU A 80 -26.23 -28.41 -12.76
CA GLU A 80 -25.67 -27.17 -13.32
C GLU A 80 -25.47 -26.09 -12.24
N PHE A 81 -26.37 -26.00 -11.26
CA PHE A 81 -26.24 -25.09 -10.13
C PHE A 81 -25.08 -25.47 -9.21
N LEU A 82 -24.93 -26.75 -8.87
CA LEU A 82 -23.79 -27.29 -8.13
C LEU A 82 -22.47 -27.00 -8.85
N LYS A 83 -22.43 -27.20 -10.17
CA LYS A 83 -21.24 -26.89 -10.98
C LYS A 83 -20.90 -25.39 -10.97
N LYS A 84 -21.90 -24.51 -11.04
CA LYS A 84 -21.70 -23.05 -10.95
C LYS A 84 -21.22 -22.63 -9.57
N ASN A 85 -21.76 -23.21 -8.49
CA ASN A 85 -21.27 -22.95 -7.13
C ASN A 85 -19.84 -23.43 -6.96
N GLN A 86 -19.49 -24.61 -7.47
CA GLN A 86 -18.13 -25.09 -7.41
C GLN A 86 -17.17 -24.15 -8.16
N ALA A 87 -17.56 -23.70 -9.36
CA ALA A 87 -16.77 -22.72 -10.11
C ALA A 87 -16.58 -21.40 -9.36
N LEU A 88 -17.62 -20.91 -8.65
CA LEU A 88 -17.52 -19.72 -7.80
C LEU A 88 -16.57 -19.93 -6.62
N VAL A 89 -16.61 -21.10 -5.98
CA VAL A 89 -15.69 -21.46 -4.88
C VAL A 89 -14.26 -21.53 -5.37
N ASP A 90 -14.02 -22.13 -6.54
CA ASP A 90 -12.69 -22.25 -7.11
C ASP A 90 -12.14 -20.87 -7.55
N GLU A 91 -13.00 -19.99 -8.08
CA GLU A 91 -12.62 -18.61 -8.41
C GLU A 91 -12.29 -17.81 -7.15
N ALA A 92 -13.11 -17.94 -6.08
CA ALA A 92 -12.82 -17.30 -4.80
C ALA A 92 -11.50 -17.80 -4.19
N ARG A 93 -11.19 -19.09 -4.32
CA ARG A 93 -9.91 -19.66 -3.88
C ARG A 93 -8.74 -19.06 -4.66
N LYS A 94 -8.84 -18.97 -5.99
CA LYS A 94 -7.80 -18.32 -6.82
C LYS A 94 -7.56 -16.87 -6.45
N GLN A 95 -8.63 -16.12 -6.17
CA GLN A 95 -8.51 -14.73 -5.73
C GLN A 95 -7.82 -14.61 -4.37
N ALA A 96 -8.14 -15.51 -3.43
CA ALA A 96 -7.46 -15.57 -2.15
C ALA A 96 -5.95 -15.88 -2.30
N GLU A 97 -5.59 -16.88 -3.12
CA GLU A 97 -4.21 -17.24 -3.42
C GLU A 97 -3.45 -16.08 -4.08
N ALA A 98 -4.07 -15.38 -5.04
CA ALA A 98 -3.48 -14.22 -5.68
C ALA A 98 -3.23 -13.07 -4.69
N MET A 99 -4.16 -12.84 -3.77
CA MET A 99 -4.04 -11.80 -2.74
C MET A 99 -2.95 -12.16 -1.72
N GLU A 100 -2.85 -13.43 -1.33
CA GLU A 100 -1.77 -13.93 -0.47
C GLU A 100 -0.40 -13.72 -1.12
N LEU A 101 -0.23 -14.15 -2.38
CA LEU A 101 1.01 -13.96 -3.14
C LEU A 101 1.38 -12.48 -3.28
N ALA A 102 0.40 -11.61 -3.55
CA ALA A 102 0.62 -10.17 -3.62
C ALA A 102 1.05 -9.58 -2.26
N GLY A 103 0.45 -10.06 -1.16
CA GLY A 103 0.83 -9.68 0.18
C GLY A 103 2.26 -10.09 0.53
N LEU A 104 2.64 -11.32 0.19
CA LEU A 104 4.01 -11.83 0.38
C LEU A 104 5.03 -11.02 -0.43
N ALA A 105 4.74 -10.71 -1.70
CA ALA A 105 5.61 -9.90 -2.55
C ALA A 105 5.82 -8.49 -1.97
N HIS A 106 4.76 -7.88 -1.42
CA HIS A 106 4.85 -6.57 -0.78
C HIS A 106 5.71 -6.61 0.50
N ILE A 107 5.59 -7.66 1.32
CA ILE A 107 6.44 -7.87 2.50
C ILE A 107 7.90 -8.03 2.06
N GLU A 108 8.18 -8.82 1.02
CA GLU A 108 9.55 -8.97 0.50
C GLU A 108 10.14 -7.64 0.01
N GLN A 109 9.34 -6.83 -0.67
CA GLN A 109 9.76 -5.49 -1.10
C GLN A 109 10.07 -4.58 0.10
N LEU A 110 9.25 -4.62 1.16
CA LEU A 110 9.52 -3.90 2.40
C LEU A 110 10.82 -4.37 3.05
N MET A 111 11.04 -5.69 3.15
CA MET A 111 12.28 -6.24 3.72
C MET A 111 13.52 -5.78 2.95
N ARG A 112 13.48 -5.83 1.61
CA ARG A 112 14.59 -5.31 0.78
C ARG A 112 14.81 -3.81 0.97
N GLY A 113 13.74 -3.03 1.09
CA GLY A 113 13.80 -1.60 1.40
C GLY A 113 14.45 -1.33 2.76
N PHE A 114 14.04 -2.08 3.79
CA PHE A 114 14.68 -2.00 5.12
C PHE A 114 16.15 -2.41 5.08
N GLU A 115 16.50 -3.45 4.34
CA GLU A 115 17.89 -3.93 4.25
C GLU A 115 18.79 -2.91 3.53
N THR A 116 18.30 -2.29 2.46
CA THR A 116 19.03 -1.23 1.76
C THR A 116 19.22 0.04 2.61
N ILE A 117 18.24 0.41 3.43
CA ILE A 117 18.36 1.57 4.33
C ILE A 117 19.20 1.23 5.57
N SER A 118 19.14 -0.02 6.03
CA SER A 118 19.91 -0.51 7.19
C SER A 118 21.38 -0.77 6.85
N GLN A 119 21.76 -0.80 5.57
CA GLN A 119 23.16 -0.82 5.21
C GLN A 119 23.81 0.48 5.72
N PRO A 120 24.85 0.40 6.56
CA PRO A 120 25.53 1.58 7.05
C PRO A 120 26.00 2.40 5.84
N SER A 121 25.67 3.70 5.83
CA SER A 121 26.10 4.64 4.79
C SER A 121 27.55 4.34 4.47
N THR A 122 27.83 3.93 3.24
CA THR A 122 29.17 3.52 2.80
C THR A 122 30.18 4.49 3.40
N ASN A 123 31.02 3.97 4.31
CA ASN A 123 31.97 4.74 5.13
C ASN A 123 32.82 5.71 4.30
N ASP A 124 32.89 5.51 3.00
CA ASP A 124 33.49 6.39 2.00
C ASP A 124 33.04 7.85 2.11
N ASP A 125 31.75 8.14 2.28
CA ASP A 125 31.30 9.54 2.32
C ASP A 125 31.68 10.22 3.63
N ILE A 126 31.67 9.47 4.75
CA ILE A 126 32.14 9.94 6.06
C ILE A 126 33.67 10.11 6.04
N SER A 127 34.40 9.19 5.41
CA SER A 127 35.86 9.23 5.30
C SER A 127 36.31 10.38 4.41
N LYS A 128 35.67 10.58 3.25
CA LYS A 128 35.91 11.74 2.38
C LYS A 128 35.61 13.05 3.08
N PHE A 129 34.55 13.11 3.88
CA PHE A 129 34.25 14.30 4.70
C PHE A 129 35.33 14.54 5.76
N ALA A 130 35.77 13.50 6.46
CA ALA A 130 36.83 13.60 7.46
C ALA A 130 38.17 14.05 6.84
N ASP A 131 38.55 13.49 5.69
CA ASP A 131 39.75 13.88 4.94
C ASP A 131 39.66 15.33 4.47
N LEU A 132 38.51 15.76 3.94
CA LEU A 132 38.30 17.14 3.52
C LEU A 132 38.44 18.13 4.69
N VAL A 133 37.85 17.81 5.85
CA VAL A 133 37.95 18.64 7.06
C VAL A 133 39.38 18.67 7.59
N GLY A 134 40.07 17.52 7.60
CA GLY A 134 41.47 17.42 7.99
C GLY A 134 42.39 18.26 7.11
N ASN A 135 42.25 18.13 5.79
CA ASN A 135 43.03 18.90 4.81
C ASN A 135 42.79 20.41 4.92
N ARG A 136 41.53 20.82 5.11
CA ARG A 136 41.20 22.24 5.31
C ARG A 136 41.83 22.78 6.60
N SER A 137 41.80 22.00 7.67
CA SER A 137 42.39 22.39 8.95
C SER A 137 43.92 22.52 8.85
N ALA A 138 44.59 21.55 8.21
CA ALA A 138 46.04 21.58 7.97
C ALA A 138 46.44 22.82 7.14
N SER A 139 45.76 23.06 6.01
CA SER A 139 46.03 24.22 5.16
C SER A 139 45.80 25.55 5.90
N SER A 140 44.74 25.66 6.70
CA SER A 140 44.49 26.87 7.50
C SER A 140 45.56 27.13 8.54
N ARG A 141 46.11 26.05 9.14
CA ARG A 141 47.19 26.13 10.11
C ARG A 141 48.50 26.57 9.43
N GLU A 142 48.83 26.00 8.28
CA GLU A 142 50.00 26.41 7.50
C GLU A 142 49.95 27.88 7.10
N LEU A 143 48.78 28.38 6.67
CA LEU A 143 48.59 29.79 6.36
C LEU A 143 48.76 30.69 7.59
N PHE A 144 48.29 30.25 8.75
CA PHE A 144 48.46 30.99 10.01
C PHE A 144 49.94 31.05 10.42
N GLU A 145 50.65 29.93 10.39
CA GLU A 145 52.07 29.89 10.75
C GLU A 145 52.94 30.69 9.78
N THR A 146 52.68 30.60 8.47
CA THR A 146 53.39 31.42 7.48
C THR A 146 53.10 32.91 7.65
N SER A 147 51.84 33.29 7.92
CA SER A 147 51.49 34.67 8.24
C SER A 147 52.17 35.17 9.51
N LYS A 148 52.34 34.32 10.53
CA LYS A 148 53.02 34.67 11.76
C LYS A 148 54.51 34.92 11.53
N LEU A 149 55.18 34.03 10.80
CA LEU A 149 56.59 34.21 10.43
C LEU A 149 56.79 35.50 9.62
N SER A 150 55.94 35.75 8.62
CA SER A 150 56.00 36.98 7.83
C SER A 150 55.81 38.24 8.68
N LEU A 151 54.95 38.20 9.70
CA LEU A 151 54.77 39.31 10.62
C LEU A 151 55.99 39.52 11.53
N GLU A 152 56.63 38.45 11.98
CA GLU A 152 57.86 38.50 12.79
C GLU A 152 59.03 39.08 11.98
N GLU A 153 59.17 38.70 10.72
CA GLU A 153 60.16 39.27 9.79
C GLU A 153 59.91 40.77 9.58
N LEU A 154 58.67 41.17 9.29
CA LEU A 154 58.31 42.58 9.10
C LEU A 154 58.60 43.42 10.35
N LYS A 155 58.36 42.85 11.55
CA LYS A 155 58.67 43.51 12.80
C LYS A 155 60.19 43.71 12.96
N ALA A 156 60.98 42.67 12.68
CA ALA A 156 62.43 42.76 12.77
C ALA A 156 63.01 43.82 11.82
N ASP A 157 62.48 43.90 10.60
CA ASP A 157 62.87 44.94 9.62
C ASP A 157 62.53 46.34 10.12
N TYR A 158 61.36 46.52 10.75
CA TYR A 158 60.96 47.81 11.33
C TYR A 158 61.86 48.21 12.50
N ASP A 159 62.13 47.29 13.44
CA ASP A 159 62.98 47.53 14.59
C ASP A 159 64.41 47.92 14.15
N LYS A 160 64.92 47.26 13.10
CA LYS A 160 66.21 47.59 12.51
C LYS A 160 66.22 48.99 11.89
N ALA A 161 65.23 49.31 11.06
CA ALA A 161 65.14 50.63 10.41
C ALA A 161 65.02 51.76 11.45
N PHE A 162 64.31 51.51 12.54
CA PHE A 162 64.20 52.45 13.65
C PHE A 162 65.54 52.67 14.35
N GLN A 163 66.26 51.58 14.66
CA GLN A 163 67.59 51.66 15.28
C GLN A 163 68.59 52.38 14.38
N ASP A 164 68.62 52.07 13.08
CA ASP A 164 69.48 52.72 12.10
C ASP A 164 69.20 54.24 12.05
N ALA A 165 67.93 54.64 12.11
CA ALA A 165 67.53 56.05 12.14
C ALA A 165 67.94 56.75 13.45
N GLU A 166 67.83 56.09 14.60
CA GLU A 166 68.31 56.64 15.87
C GLU A 166 69.83 56.85 15.85
N ASP A 167 70.58 55.88 15.35
CA ASP A 167 72.03 55.92 15.32
C ASP A 167 72.53 56.98 14.33
N GLU A 168 71.87 57.13 13.18
CA GLU A 168 72.09 58.25 12.27
C GLU A 168 71.78 59.60 12.94
N GLY A 169 70.68 59.68 13.70
CA GLY A 169 70.31 60.86 14.48
C GLY A 169 71.39 61.26 15.50
N LYS A 170 71.91 60.30 16.26
CA LYS A 170 73.01 60.52 17.22
C LYS A 170 74.27 61.00 16.52
N LEU A 171 74.65 60.37 15.40
CA LEU A 171 75.80 60.78 14.59
C LEU A 171 75.68 62.23 14.13
N ARG A 172 74.51 62.62 13.61
CA ARG A 172 74.24 63.99 13.16
C ARG A 172 74.30 65.01 14.30
N CYS A 173 73.80 64.66 15.49
CA CYS A 173 73.88 65.51 16.68
C CYS A 173 75.33 65.70 17.16
N HIS A 174 76.12 64.61 17.23
CA HIS A 174 77.53 64.69 17.61
C HIS A 174 78.35 65.51 16.60
N PHE A 175 78.12 65.30 15.30
CA PHE A 175 78.78 66.06 14.25
C PHE A 175 78.48 67.57 14.36
N ARG A 176 77.22 67.95 14.60
CA ARG A 176 76.85 69.36 14.83
C ARG A 176 77.49 69.94 16.08
N ALA A 177 77.55 69.18 17.17
CA ALA A 177 78.19 69.63 18.41
C ALA A 177 79.71 69.83 18.26
N SER A 178 80.37 69.05 17.38
CA SER A 178 81.81 69.19 17.10
C SER A 178 82.18 70.33 16.14
N GLN A 179 81.18 70.97 15.51
CA GLN A 179 81.38 72.10 14.59
C GLN A 179 81.01 73.46 15.20
N SER A 180 80.50 73.48 16.45
CA SER A 180 80.25 74.68 17.24
C SER A 180 81.40 74.95 18.20
#